data_AF-A0A8T3XXZ4-F1
#
_entry.id   AF-A0A8T3XXZ4-F1
#
_cell.length_a   1.000
_cell.length_b   1.000
_cell.length_c   1.000
_cell.angle_alpha   90.00
_cell.angle_beta   90.00
_cell.angle_gamma   90.00
#
_symmetry.space_group_name_H-M   'P 1'
#
loop_
_entity.id
_entity.type
_entity.pdbx_description
1 polymer ?
#
loop_
_entity_poly.entity_id
_entity_poly.type
_entity_poly.pdbx_seq_one_letter_code
_entity_poly.pdbx_strand_id
1 'polypeptide(L)'
;MADKLENLIESEEKTDIAQKLRNIKWRRAVADTFSMISFSFIVEAPRELAIGMTPGQTLYTRLIGIPVDLTIGRPYGIYLDWMRKKFGSEKVSGILNKQRLKRTLVDTLAFSTAMAPIYAGALYIAGVDLKTGIAAVASGALYSTAQGAPYGIYSDFVRKMFNGKK
;
A
#
# COMPACT_ATOMS: atom_id res chain seq x y z
N MET A 1 -18.80 1.87 -47.76
CA MET A 1 -19.77 1.75 -46.64
C MET A 1 -19.25 0.77 -45.58
N ALA A 2 -18.68 -0.37 -46.00
CA ALA A 2 -18.00 -1.34 -45.12
C ALA A 2 -16.88 -0.71 -44.26
N ASP A 3 -15.95 0.04 -44.87
CA ASP A 3 -14.83 0.66 -44.14
C ASP A 3 -15.28 1.63 -43.03
N LYS A 4 -16.42 2.32 -43.22
CA LYS A 4 -16.97 3.20 -42.19
C LYS A 4 -17.56 2.40 -41.02
N LEU A 5 -18.19 1.26 -41.29
CA LEU A 5 -18.74 0.38 -40.27
C LEU A 5 -17.62 -0.27 -39.46
N GLU A 6 -16.56 -0.72 -40.12
CA GLU A 6 -15.41 -1.38 -39.48
C GLU A 6 -14.66 -0.43 -38.53
N ASN A 7 -14.43 0.82 -38.95
CA ASN A 7 -13.84 1.85 -38.10
C ASN A 7 -14.72 2.22 -36.89
N LEU A 8 -16.05 2.23 -37.06
CA LEU A 8 -16.98 2.50 -35.95
C LEU A 8 -16.95 1.37 -34.92
N ILE A 9 -16.99 0.11 -35.37
CA ILE A 9 -16.90 -1.07 -34.49
C ILE A 9 -15.58 -1.08 -33.72
N GLU A 10 -14.45 -0.83 -34.40
CA GLU A 10 -13.13 -0.77 -33.75
C GLU A 10 -13.05 0.37 -32.72
N SER A 11 -13.71 1.50 -32.98
CA SER A 11 -13.76 2.64 -32.05
C SER A 11 -14.60 2.37 -30.80
N GLU A 12 -15.74 1.67 -30.94
CA GLU A 12 -16.60 1.27 -29.82
C GLU A 12 -15.88 0.23 -28.95
N GLU A 13 -15.21 -0.74 -29.56
CA GLU A 13 -14.45 -1.76 -28.83
C GLU A 13 -13.29 -1.13 -28.04
N LYS A 14 -12.51 -0.23 -28.65
CA LYS A 14 -11.45 0.52 -27.95
C LYS A 14 -11.99 1.32 -26.77
N THR A 15 -13.17 1.93 -26.92
CA THR A 15 -13.81 2.73 -25.86
C THR A 15 -14.28 1.85 -24.71
N ASP A 16 -14.91 0.71 -24.99
CA ASP A 16 -15.33 -0.26 -23.96
C ASP A 16 -14.11 -0.86 -23.21
N ILE A 17 -13.04 -1.23 -23.93
CA ILE A 17 -11.81 -1.71 -23.31
C ILE A 17 -11.19 -0.63 -22.41
N ALA A 18 -11.12 0.63 -22.88
CA ALA A 18 -10.60 1.73 -22.08
C ALA A 18 -11.43 1.96 -20.82
N GLN A 19 -12.76 1.90 -20.93
CA GLN A 19 -13.70 2.00 -19.81
C GLN A 19 -13.47 0.89 -18.79
N LYS A 20 -13.35 -0.36 -19.24
CA LYS A 20 -13.07 -1.53 -18.40
C LYS A 20 -11.71 -1.40 -17.69
N LEU A 21 -10.66 -1.03 -18.41
CA LEU A 21 -9.33 -0.81 -17.84
C LEU A 21 -9.32 0.31 -16.79
N ARG A 22 -10.03 1.41 -17.08
CA ARG A 22 -10.19 2.53 -16.14
C ARG A 22 -10.89 2.07 -14.85
N ASN A 23 -11.98 1.31 -14.97
CA ASN A 23 -12.71 0.78 -13.82
C ASN A 23 -11.84 -0.17 -12.97
N ILE A 24 -11.03 -1.03 -13.60
CA ILE A 24 -10.09 -1.90 -12.89
C ILE A 24 -9.03 -1.08 -12.13
N LYS A 25 -8.46 -0.05 -12.78
CA LYS A 25 -7.48 0.85 -12.16
C LYS A 25 -8.08 1.59 -10.96
N TRP A 26 -9.31 2.09 -11.09
CA TRP A 26 -10.04 2.76 -10.00
C TRP A 26 -10.31 1.83 -8.82
N ARG A 27 -10.85 0.64 -9.06
CA ARG A 27 -11.10 -0.35 -7.99
C ARG A 27 -9.84 -0.69 -7.23
N ARG A 28 -8.72 -0.86 -7.96
CA ARG A 28 -7.41 -1.12 -7.34
C ARG A 28 -6.91 0.07 -6.53
N ALA A 29 -7.12 1.30 -7.01
CA ALA A 29 -6.77 2.50 -6.26
C ALA A 29 -7.56 2.63 -4.96
N VAL A 30 -8.88 2.42 -5.02
CA VAL A 30 -9.74 2.42 -3.84
C VAL A 30 -9.32 1.31 -2.87
N ALA A 31 -9.02 0.11 -3.37
CA ALA A 31 -8.56 -1.00 -2.53
C ALA A 31 -7.25 -0.69 -1.80
N ASP A 32 -6.29 -0.05 -2.48
CA ASP A 32 -5.01 0.33 -1.89
C ASP A 32 -5.18 1.36 -0.78
N THR A 33 -5.96 2.40 -1.05
CA THR A 33 -6.24 3.45 -0.08
C THR A 33 -7.06 2.93 1.11
N PHE A 34 -8.08 2.11 0.84
CA PHE A 34 -8.85 1.46 1.88
C PHE A 34 -7.93 0.57 2.74
N SER A 35 -7.05 -0.22 2.12
CA SER A 35 -6.09 -1.06 2.83
C SER A 35 -5.24 -0.25 3.79
N MET A 36 -4.74 0.91 3.36
CA MET A 36 -3.87 1.74 4.20
C MET A 36 -4.62 2.26 5.43
N ILE A 37 -5.80 2.86 5.20
CA ILE A 37 -6.62 3.41 6.27
C ILE A 37 -7.04 2.30 7.24
N SER A 38 -7.64 1.22 6.74
CA SER A 38 -8.15 0.16 7.61
C SER A 38 -7.04 -0.60 8.34
N PHE A 39 -5.86 -0.77 7.73
CA PHE A 39 -4.71 -1.35 8.40
C PHE A 39 -4.21 -0.47 9.56
N SER A 40 -4.24 0.86 9.37
CA SER A 40 -3.93 1.83 10.43
C SER A 40 -4.85 1.64 11.65
N PHE A 41 -6.14 1.37 11.45
CA PHE A 41 -7.05 1.07 12.57
C PHE A 41 -6.86 -0.33 13.16
N ILE A 42 -6.61 -1.36 12.34
CA ILE A 42 -6.58 -2.76 12.81
C ILE A 42 -5.25 -3.11 13.49
N VAL A 43 -4.13 -2.56 13.02
CA VAL A 43 -2.79 -2.94 13.48
C VAL A 43 -2.13 -1.84 14.29
N GLU A 44 -2.19 -0.58 13.84
CA GLU A 44 -1.52 0.51 14.54
C GLU A 44 -2.30 0.96 15.77
N ALA A 45 -3.64 1.01 15.73
CA ALA A 45 -4.41 1.44 16.90
C ALA A 45 -4.24 0.52 18.13
N PRO A 46 -4.34 -0.82 18.05
CA PRO A 46 -4.09 -1.69 19.20
C PRO A 46 -2.67 -1.57 19.74
N ARG A 47 -1.70 -1.31 18.86
CA ARG A 47 -0.33 -1.09 19.26
C ARG A 47 -0.15 0.23 20.00
N GLU A 48 -0.78 1.31 19.55
CA GLU A 48 -0.79 2.60 20.24
C GLU A 48 -1.35 2.48 21.65
N LEU A 49 -2.43 1.70 21.80
CA LEU A 49 -2.98 1.38 23.12
C LEU A 49 -1.97 0.58 23.95
N ALA A 50 -1.27 -0.39 23.35
CA ALA A 50 -0.27 -1.21 24.04
C ALA A 50 0.97 -0.42 24.52
N ILE A 51 1.34 0.66 23.84
CA ILE A 51 2.40 1.58 24.28
C ILE A 51 1.90 2.64 25.29
N GLY A 52 0.63 2.57 25.69
CA GLY A 52 0.05 3.38 26.76
C GLY A 52 -0.71 4.63 26.30
N MET A 53 -0.98 4.80 24.99
CA MET A 53 -1.86 5.88 24.55
C MET A 53 -3.31 5.61 24.97
N THR A 54 -4.03 6.66 25.35
CA THR A 54 -5.46 6.54 25.65
C THR A 54 -6.27 6.30 24.36
N PRO A 55 -7.47 5.67 24.44
CA PRO A 55 -8.32 5.48 23.27
C PRO A 55 -8.65 6.77 22.51
N GLY A 56 -8.80 7.89 23.22
CA GLY A 56 -9.05 9.20 22.60
C GLY A 56 -7.83 9.72 21.83
N GLN A 57 -6.63 9.56 22.38
CA GLN A 57 -5.38 9.94 21.69
C GLN A 57 -5.15 9.05 20.46
N THR A 58 -5.29 7.73 20.59
CA THR A 58 -5.19 6.80 19.46
C THR A 58 -6.21 7.15 18.37
N LEU A 59 -7.47 7.40 18.72
CA LEU A 59 -8.47 7.80 17.73
C LEU A 59 -8.08 9.11 17.04
N TYR A 60 -7.58 10.10 17.79
CA TYR A 60 -7.13 11.38 17.23
C TYR A 60 -5.97 11.22 16.24
N THR A 61 -4.94 10.42 16.58
CA THR A 61 -3.82 10.16 15.65
C THR A 61 -4.32 9.48 14.37
N ARG A 62 -5.28 8.53 14.48
CA ARG A 62 -5.82 7.83 13.31
C ARG A 62 -6.61 8.77 12.41
N LEU A 63 -7.45 9.64 12.98
CA LEU A 63 -8.23 10.61 12.21
C LEU A 63 -7.33 11.61 11.46
N ILE A 64 -6.26 12.09 12.11
CA ILE A 64 -5.25 12.94 11.46
C ILE A 64 -4.43 12.16 10.42
N GLY A 65 -4.25 10.86 10.61
CA GLY A 65 -3.59 9.97 9.66
C GLY A 65 -4.37 9.78 8.36
N ILE A 66 -5.71 9.93 8.37
CA ILE A 66 -6.54 9.66 7.17
C ILE A 66 -6.10 10.47 5.93
N PRO A 67 -5.90 11.81 5.98
CA PRO A 67 -5.37 12.56 4.84
C PRO A 67 -4.03 12.04 4.31
N VAL A 68 -3.16 11.59 5.22
CA VAL A 68 -1.85 11.05 4.90
C VAL A 68 -2.01 9.69 4.19
N ASP A 69 -2.85 8.82 4.73
CA ASP A 69 -3.16 7.49 4.16
C ASP A 69 -3.87 7.60 2.80
N LEU A 70 -4.75 8.58 2.62
CA LEU A 70 -5.38 8.90 1.33
C LEU A 70 -4.34 9.25 0.27
N THR A 71 -3.35 10.05 0.67
CA THR A 71 -2.29 10.53 -0.23
C THR A 71 -1.31 9.40 -0.58
N ILE A 72 -0.96 8.56 0.39
CA ILE A 72 0.10 7.54 0.24
C ILE A 72 -0.44 6.20 -0.27
N GLY A 73 -1.69 5.85 0.01
CA GLY A 73 -2.24 4.52 -0.21
C GLY A 73 -2.00 3.98 -1.62
N ARG A 74 -2.42 4.73 -2.65
CA ARG A 74 -2.22 4.31 -4.05
C ARG A 74 -0.76 4.42 -4.51
N PRO A 75 -0.03 5.52 -4.30
CA PRO A 75 1.41 5.56 -4.61
C PRO A 75 2.18 4.38 -4.01
N TYR A 76 1.92 4.04 -2.75
CA TYR A 76 2.52 2.89 -2.08
C TYR A 76 2.10 1.56 -2.73
N GLY A 77 0.82 1.39 -3.05
CA GLY A 77 0.33 0.19 -3.73
C GLY A 77 1.00 -0.07 -5.10
N ILE A 78 1.32 1.01 -5.85
CA ILE A 78 2.07 0.95 -7.11
C ILE A 78 3.53 0.57 -6.84
N TYR A 79 4.17 1.21 -5.84
CA TYR A 79 5.54 0.91 -5.46
C TYR A 79 5.72 -0.55 -5.00
N LEU A 80 4.78 -1.04 -4.20
CA LEU A 80 4.76 -2.42 -3.71
C LEU A 80 4.66 -3.41 -4.88
N ASP A 81 3.79 -3.14 -5.85
CA ASP A 81 3.67 -3.96 -7.07
C ASP A 81 4.97 -3.94 -7.89
N TRP A 82 5.61 -2.78 -8.04
CA TRP A 82 6.90 -2.65 -8.72
C TRP A 82 8.01 -3.45 -8.01
N MET A 83 8.10 -3.38 -6.68
CA MET A 83 9.06 -4.16 -5.89
C MET A 83 8.84 -5.66 -6.10
N ARG A 84 7.58 -6.12 -5.99
CA ARG A 84 7.21 -7.52 -6.22
C ARG A 84 7.57 -8.00 -7.62
N LYS A 85 7.38 -7.15 -8.64
CA LYS A 85 7.81 -7.43 -10.02
C LYS A 85 9.32 -7.52 -10.15
N LYS A 86 10.03 -6.51 -9.63
CA LYS A 86 11.50 -6.41 -9.71
C LYS A 86 12.20 -7.61 -9.10
N PHE A 87 11.68 -8.12 -7.98
CA PHE A 87 12.24 -9.29 -7.31
C PHE A 87 11.61 -10.61 -7.73
N GLY A 88 10.68 -10.62 -8.70
CA GLY A 88 10.03 -11.84 -9.18
C GLY A 88 9.29 -12.59 -8.06
N SER A 89 8.50 -11.87 -7.27
CA SER A 89 7.65 -12.41 -6.18
C SER A 89 6.16 -12.16 -6.43
N GLU A 90 5.75 -11.77 -7.65
CA GLU A 90 4.37 -11.39 -7.99
C GLU A 90 3.33 -12.47 -7.68
N LYS A 91 3.64 -13.72 -8.03
CA LYS A 91 2.75 -14.88 -7.87
C LYS A 91 3.22 -15.72 -6.69
N VAL A 92 2.30 -16.00 -5.78
CA VAL A 92 2.52 -16.92 -4.67
C VAL A 92 1.35 -17.88 -4.58
N SER A 93 1.64 -19.18 -4.54
CA SER A 93 0.67 -20.25 -4.31
C SER A 93 0.93 -20.92 -2.96
N GLY A 94 -0.11 -21.06 -2.15
CA GLY A 94 -0.05 -21.72 -0.84
C GLY A 94 0.48 -20.83 0.30
N ILE A 95 0.31 -21.32 1.53
CA ILE A 95 0.65 -20.60 2.78
C ILE A 95 2.10 -20.88 3.21
N LEU A 96 2.60 -22.10 2.98
CA LEU A 96 3.94 -22.55 3.39
C LEU A 96 4.77 -22.92 2.15
N ASN A 97 5.49 -21.94 1.59
CA ASN A 97 6.44 -22.18 0.50
C ASN A 97 7.57 -21.13 0.54
N LYS A 98 8.77 -21.47 0.06
CA LYS A 98 9.91 -20.55 -0.15
C LYS A 98 9.50 -19.29 -0.93
N GLN A 99 8.56 -19.43 -1.87
CA GLN A 99 7.99 -18.30 -2.62
C GLN A 99 7.24 -17.29 -1.73
N ARG A 100 6.53 -17.77 -0.69
CA ARG A 100 5.87 -16.91 0.29
C ARG A 100 6.87 -16.18 1.16
N LEU A 101 7.94 -16.86 1.61
CA LEU A 101 9.02 -16.21 2.36
C LEU A 101 9.67 -15.10 1.52
N LYS A 102 9.99 -15.38 0.25
CA LYS A 102 10.52 -14.38 -0.67
C LYS A 102 9.58 -13.18 -0.82
N ARG A 103 8.27 -13.42 -0.96
CA ARG A 103 7.26 -12.37 -1.05
C ARG A 103 7.22 -11.51 0.23
N THR A 104 7.16 -12.15 1.39
CA THR A 104 7.19 -11.50 2.71
C THR A 104 8.42 -10.60 2.85
N LEU A 105 9.61 -11.09 2.48
CA LEU A 105 10.84 -10.29 2.54
C LEU A 105 10.77 -9.08 1.60
N VAL A 106 10.26 -9.25 0.38
CA VAL A 106 10.10 -8.14 -0.57
C VAL A 106 9.08 -7.12 -0.06
N ASP A 107 7.97 -7.56 0.53
CA ASP A 107 6.94 -6.68 1.09
C ASP A 107 7.47 -5.89 2.29
N THR A 108 8.21 -6.56 3.17
CA THR A 108 8.96 -5.96 4.28
C THR A 108 9.96 -4.90 3.79
N LEU A 109 10.78 -5.24 2.80
CA LEU A 109 11.73 -4.30 2.21
C LEU A 109 11.02 -3.09 1.60
N ALA A 110 9.97 -3.34 0.81
CA ALA A 110 9.19 -2.28 0.17
C ALA A 110 8.53 -1.34 1.18
N PHE A 111 7.99 -1.87 2.27
CA PHE A 111 7.42 -1.03 3.32
C PHE A 111 8.49 -0.18 4.00
N SER A 112 9.63 -0.78 4.34
CA SER A 112 10.73 -0.07 5.01
C SER A 112 11.33 1.05 4.15
N THR A 113 11.61 0.77 2.88
CA THR A 113 12.17 1.76 1.96
C THR A 113 11.19 2.87 1.59
N ALA A 114 9.88 2.61 1.63
CA ALA A 114 8.87 3.64 1.39
C ALA A 114 8.66 4.53 2.62
N MET A 115 8.68 3.98 3.83
CA MET A 115 8.40 4.74 5.04
C MET A 115 9.58 5.58 5.52
N ALA A 116 10.82 5.15 5.27
CA ALA A 116 12.01 5.91 5.61
C ALA A 116 12.00 7.37 5.08
N PRO A 117 11.74 7.65 3.79
CA PRO A 117 11.70 9.03 3.28
C PRO A 117 10.52 9.83 3.83
N ILE A 118 9.35 9.20 4.05
CA ILE A 118 8.18 9.87 4.64
C ILE A 118 8.51 10.33 6.07
N TYR A 119 9.09 9.42 6.87
CA TYR A 119 9.44 9.72 8.25
C TYR A 119 10.60 10.73 8.35
N ALA A 120 11.61 10.60 7.47
CA ALA A 120 12.69 11.59 7.37
C ALA A 120 12.15 12.99 7.03
N GLY A 121 11.19 13.09 6.10
CA GLY A 121 10.53 14.35 5.75
C GLY A 121 9.76 14.95 6.94
N ALA A 122 9.03 14.13 7.69
CA ALA A 122 8.33 14.56 8.89
C ALA A 122 9.30 15.10 9.96
N LEU A 123 10.42 14.40 10.22
CA LEU A 123 11.45 14.82 11.17
C LEU A 123 12.14 16.12 10.73
N TYR A 124 12.39 16.28 9.42
CA TYR A 124 12.95 17.50 8.86
C TYR A 124 12.02 18.70 9.08
N ILE A 125 10.72 18.56 8.80
CA ILE A 125 9.71 19.60 9.04
C ILE A 125 9.60 19.93 10.53
N ALA A 126 9.74 18.92 11.41
CA ALA A 126 9.76 19.10 12.86
C ALA A 126 11.05 19.75 13.39
N GLY A 127 12.04 20.02 12.53
CA GLY A 127 13.30 20.67 12.93
C GLY A 127 14.24 19.78 13.74
N VAL A 128 14.14 18.45 13.59
CA VAL A 128 15.00 17.51 14.32
C VAL A 128 16.43 17.57 13.79
N ASP A 129 17.41 17.60 14.70
CA ASP A 129 18.84 17.57 14.37
C ASP A 129 19.19 16.37 13.47
N LEU A 130 20.12 16.55 12.53
CA LEU A 130 20.46 15.55 11.53
C LEU A 130 20.93 14.21 12.13
N LYS A 131 21.74 14.23 13.20
CA LYS A 131 22.24 12.99 13.82
C LYS A 131 21.11 12.22 14.49
N THR A 132 20.28 12.93 15.25
CA THR A 132 19.08 12.36 15.89
C THR A 132 18.08 11.88 14.83
N GLY A 133 17.92 12.62 13.74
CA GLY A 133 17.05 12.29 12.62
C GLY A 133 17.47 10.99 11.93
N ILE A 134 18.76 10.82 11.64
CA ILE A 134 19.27 9.56 11.07
C ILE A 134 19.01 8.38 12.00
N ALA A 135 19.28 8.53 13.30
CA ALA A 135 19.04 7.47 14.29
C ALA A 135 17.54 7.12 14.39
N ALA A 136 16.66 8.13 14.37
CA ALA A 136 15.22 7.94 14.38
C ALA A 136 14.73 7.23 13.11
N VAL A 137 15.21 7.63 11.93
CA VAL A 137 14.85 6.96 10.67
C VAL A 137 15.31 5.51 10.66
N ALA A 138 16.51 5.23 11.16
CA ALA A 138 17.03 3.86 11.27
C ALA A 138 16.19 2.99 12.21
N SER A 139 15.79 3.50 13.38
CA SER A 139 14.91 2.78 14.31
C SER A 139 13.50 2.59 13.75
N GLY A 140 12.95 3.61 13.08
CA GLY A 140 11.68 3.54 12.36
C GLY A 140 11.70 2.51 11.23
N ALA A 141 12.80 2.41 10.49
CA ALA A 141 12.98 1.40 9.44
C ALA A 141 12.97 -0.03 9.99
N LEU A 142 13.65 -0.29 11.11
CA LEU A 142 13.61 -1.59 11.78
C LEU A 142 12.19 -1.96 12.22
N TYR A 143 11.47 -1.00 12.79
CA TYR A 143 10.10 -1.20 13.20
C TYR A 143 9.16 -1.48 12.01
N SER A 144 9.30 -0.71 10.93
CA SER A 144 8.52 -0.88 9.69
C SER A 144 8.73 -2.25 9.03
N THR A 145 9.88 -2.89 9.30
CA THR A 145 10.21 -4.24 8.81
C THR A 145 9.23 -5.28 9.36
N ALA A 146 8.81 -5.14 10.62
CA ALA A 146 7.82 -6.01 11.25
C ALA A 146 6.41 -5.84 10.66
N GLN A 147 6.14 -4.71 10.02
CA GLN A 147 4.83 -4.35 9.49
C GLN A 147 4.63 -4.72 8.02
N GLY A 148 5.69 -4.62 7.21
CA GLY A 148 5.55 -4.76 5.76
C GLY A 148 5.01 -6.12 5.32
N ALA A 149 5.39 -7.20 6.01
CA ALA A 149 4.84 -8.51 5.77
C ALA A 149 3.32 -8.62 6.11
N PRO A 150 2.87 -8.32 7.35
CA PRO A 150 1.44 -8.23 7.67
C PRO A 150 0.65 -7.34 6.70
N TYR A 151 1.18 -6.16 6.37
CA TYR A 151 0.55 -5.25 5.41
C TYR A 151 0.41 -5.87 4.03
N GLY A 152 1.47 -6.48 3.50
CA GLY A 152 1.47 -7.11 2.18
C GLY A 152 0.41 -8.22 2.04
N ILE A 153 0.21 -9.00 3.10
CA ILE A 153 -0.84 -10.02 3.19
C ILE A 153 -2.23 -9.37 3.23
N TYR A 154 -2.40 -8.37 4.08
CA TYR A 154 -3.66 -7.66 4.26
C TYR A 154 -4.11 -6.94 2.99
N SER A 155 -3.20 -6.21 2.33
CA SER A 155 -3.48 -5.50 1.08
C SER A 155 -3.88 -6.47 -0.04
N ASP A 156 -3.24 -7.64 -0.13
CA ASP A 156 -3.64 -8.68 -1.09
C ASP A 156 -5.06 -9.22 -0.80
N PHE A 157 -5.43 -9.35 0.48
CA PHE A 157 -6.79 -9.71 0.88
C PHE A 157 -7.81 -8.65 0.48
N VAL A 158 -7.55 -7.37 0.79
CA VAL A 158 -8.44 -6.25 0.43
C VAL A 158 -8.60 -6.13 -1.09
N ARG A 159 -7.50 -6.18 -1.85
CA ARG A 159 -7.55 -6.13 -3.32
C ARG A 159 -8.40 -7.24 -3.92
N LYS A 160 -8.37 -8.46 -3.34
CA LYS A 160 -9.24 -9.55 -3.79
C LYS A 160 -10.73 -9.27 -3.52
N MET A 161 -11.06 -8.64 -2.40
CA MET A 161 -12.45 -8.26 -2.10
C MET A 161 -12.98 -7.23 -3.11
N PHE A 162 -12.18 -6.22 -3.45
CA PHE A 162 -12.57 -5.14 -4.37
C PHE A 162 -12.57 -5.53 -5.86
N ASN A 163 -11.76 -6.51 -6.24
CA ASN A 163 -11.73 -6.99 -7.63
C ASN A 163 -12.86 -7.99 -7.97
N GLY A 164 -13.64 -8.43 -6.97
CA GLY A 164 -14.64 -9.48 -7.12
C GLY A 164 -14.02 -10.87 -7.27
N LYS A 165 -14.76 -11.91 -6.89
CA LYS A 165 -14.40 -13.28 -7.32
C LYS A 165 -14.43 -13.30 -8.85
N LYS A 166 -13.35 -13.79 -9.46
CA LYS A 166 -13.38 -14.20 -10.86
C LYS A 166 -14.43 -15.27 -11.06
#